data_AF-A0A8T1F5F7-F1
#
_entry.id   AF-A0A8T1F5F7-F1
#
_cell.length_a   1.000
_cell.length_b   1.000
_cell.length_c   1.000
_cell.angle_alpha   90.00
_cell.angle_beta   90.00
_cell.angle_gamma   90.00
#
_symmetry.space_group_name_H-M   'P 1'
#
loop_
_entity.id
_entity.type
_entity.pdbx_description
1 polymer ?
#
loop_
_entity_poly.entity_id
_entity_poly.type
_entity_poly.pdbx_seq_one_letter_code
_entity_poly.pdbx_strand_id
1 'polypeptide(L)'
;MEGLDDVELTQVKNFKFYDDYVTSQLPVWSKKELTPDEVVSELGLRGLSGAELMSNPNFKYYDEYLVQQALVWAKKDVDVDVVLKRLGLDTMPAATRPEAVSYKYYEEFVAGLMRSWMEKEVPVTEVMAKFKLDKLTGQELLNHPNYKYYKNYVKNNLKAWAGDLKSYEYVVEKLGLKGPRGKLLDRHSNFVFLKKFGTHADKYREQLWLKQSVTSYDAWKRLGVDRVRETMRKSSDSYVAYKNYVNLIDDYIVDLKIKEGVKDENLPRLTSNDASELELHEKTLIWEGMKRPEWYVKFSLELDGLKEAALKKAANYQHYKHYLDAKNAVKHT
;
A
#
# COMPACT_ATOMS: atom_id res chain seq x y z
N MET A 1 -31.42 -30.44 22.15
CA MET A 1 -31.88 -29.16 22.72
C MET A 1 -32.58 -28.42 21.59
N GLU A 2 -33.86 -28.72 21.37
CA GLU A 2 -34.70 -27.95 20.44
C GLU A 2 -35.47 -26.91 21.27
N GLY A 3 -35.40 -25.64 20.86
CA GLY A 3 -36.30 -24.58 21.34
C GLY A 3 -35.73 -23.56 22.33
N LEU A 4 -34.44 -23.23 22.30
CA LEU A 4 -33.91 -22.06 23.02
C LEU A 4 -33.52 -20.95 22.04
N ASP A 5 -34.02 -19.75 22.31
CA ASP A 5 -33.77 -18.53 21.54
C ASP A 5 -32.31 -18.06 21.75
N ASP A 6 -31.62 -17.64 20.68
CA ASP A 6 -30.17 -17.34 20.67
C ASP A 6 -29.79 -16.26 21.71
N VAL A 7 -30.74 -15.40 22.06
CA VAL A 7 -30.57 -14.33 23.06
C VAL A 7 -30.50 -14.89 24.49
N GLU A 8 -31.18 -16.00 24.79
CA GLU A 8 -31.14 -16.61 26.13
C GLU A 8 -29.86 -17.41 26.36
N LEU A 9 -29.29 -18.04 25.31
CA LEU A 9 -28.04 -18.81 25.39
C LEU A 9 -26.82 -17.94 25.73
N THR A 10 -26.74 -16.72 25.20
CA THR A 10 -25.60 -15.81 25.42
C THR A 10 -25.54 -15.20 26.83
N GLN A 11 -26.63 -15.28 27.61
CA GLN A 11 -26.71 -14.73 28.97
C GLN A 11 -26.38 -15.75 30.06
N VAL A 12 -26.24 -17.03 29.72
CA VAL A 12 -25.95 -18.09 30.70
C VAL A 12 -24.45 -18.08 31.06
N LYS A 13 -24.09 -18.05 32.35
CA LYS A 13 -22.68 -18.09 32.80
C LYS A 13 -21.86 -19.22 32.17
N ASN A 14 -22.50 -20.36 31.90
CA ASN A 14 -21.88 -21.54 31.26
C ASN A 14 -21.46 -21.27 29.80
N PHE A 15 -22.16 -20.39 29.08
CA PHE A 15 -21.83 -20.00 27.71
C PHE A 15 -20.55 -19.17 27.66
N LYS A 16 -20.33 -18.28 28.63
CA LYS A 16 -19.07 -17.54 28.76
C LYS A 16 -17.87 -18.49 29.00
N PHE A 17 -18.04 -19.52 29.82
CA PHE A 17 -16.99 -20.54 30.02
C PHE A 17 -16.70 -21.36 28.75
N TYR A 18 -17.73 -21.61 27.92
CA TYR A 18 -17.55 -22.25 26.62
C TYR A 18 -16.79 -21.34 25.64
N ASP A 19 -17.20 -20.08 25.52
CA ASP A 19 -16.55 -19.10 24.65
C ASP A 19 -15.06 -18.90 25.04
N ASP A 20 -14.78 -18.76 26.35
CA ASP A 20 -13.42 -18.66 26.89
C ASP A 20 -12.62 -19.95 26.60
N TYR A 21 -13.25 -21.12 26.76
CA TYR A 21 -12.63 -22.40 26.45
C TYR A 21 -12.26 -22.52 24.97
N VAL A 22 -13.19 -22.32 24.04
CA VAL A 22 -12.92 -22.45 22.60
C VAL A 22 -11.85 -21.45 22.15
N THR A 23 -11.93 -20.19 22.62
CA THR A 23 -10.92 -19.17 22.35
C THR A 23 -9.52 -19.63 22.82
N SER A 24 -9.42 -20.27 23.99
CA SER A 24 -8.15 -20.82 24.48
C SER A 24 -7.60 -21.98 23.64
N GLN A 25 -8.46 -22.69 22.90
CA GLN A 25 -8.07 -23.79 22.04
C GLN A 25 -7.53 -23.32 20.67
N LEU A 26 -7.95 -22.16 20.15
CA LEU A 26 -7.54 -21.69 18.82
C LEU A 26 -6.00 -21.68 18.63
N PRO A 27 -5.19 -21.14 19.57
CA PRO A 27 -3.73 -21.17 19.43
C PRO A 27 -3.17 -22.60 19.49
N VAL A 28 -3.81 -23.51 20.23
CA VAL A 28 -3.41 -24.92 20.32
C VAL A 28 -3.70 -25.63 19.00
N TRP A 29 -4.90 -25.45 18.44
CA TRP A 29 -5.28 -25.98 17.15
C TRP A 29 -4.41 -25.44 16.02
N SER A 30 -4.01 -24.17 16.10
CA SER A 30 -3.16 -23.56 15.07
C SER A 30 -1.74 -24.12 15.13
N LYS A 31 -1.19 -24.29 16.35
CA LYS A 31 0.11 -24.98 16.55
C LYS A 31 0.10 -26.41 16.04
N LYS A 32 -1.02 -27.12 16.20
CA LYS A 32 -1.21 -28.49 15.67
C LYS A 32 -1.54 -28.51 14.17
N GLU A 33 -1.80 -27.35 13.56
CA GLU A 33 -2.26 -27.22 12.17
C GLU A 33 -3.46 -28.11 11.85
N LEU A 34 -4.47 -28.11 12.72
CA LEU A 34 -5.72 -28.82 12.43
C LEU A 34 -6.27 -28.43 11.05
N THR A 35 -6.78 -29.41 10.34
CA THR A 35 -7.48 -29.20 9.07
C THR A 35 -8.81 -28.49 9.31
N PRO A 36 -9.37 -27.79 8.30
CA PRO A 36 -10.68 -27.19 8.43
C PRO A 36 -11.77 -28.20 8.84
N ASP A 37 -11.69 -29.45 8.37
CA ASP A 37 -12.64 -30.52 8.72
C ASP A 37 -12.52 -30.97 10.19
N GLU A 38 -11.29 -31.02 10.73
CA GLU A 38 -11.07 -31.29 12.15
C GLU A 38 -11.65 -30.16 13.00
N VAL A 39 -11.43 -28.90 12.63
CA VAL A 39 -12.00 -27.76 13.38
C VAL A 39 -13.53 -27.72 13.28
N VAL A 40 -14.11 -28.03 12.11
CA VAL A 40 -15.57 -28.22 11.96
C VAL A 40 -16.08 -29.32 12.90
N SER A 41 -15.31 -30.38 13.08
CA SER A 41 -15.65 -31.46 14.00
C SER A 41 -15.59 -31.03 15.47
N GLU A 42 -14.52 -30.33 15.88
CA GLU A 42 -14.34 -29.82 17.24
C GLU A 42 -15.40 -28.77 17.62
N LEU A 43 -15.86 -27.97 16.64
CA LEU A 43 -16.87 -26.94 16.84
C LEU A 43 -18.32 -27.43 16.68
N GLY A 44 -18.53 -28.71 16.36
CA GLY A 44 -19.86 -29.29 16.16
C GLY A 44 -20.58 -28.75 14.92
N LEU A 45 -19.84 -28.31 13.90
CA LEU A 45 -20.36 -27.70 12.66
C LEU A 45 -20.57 -28.73 11.53
N ARG A 46 -20.41 -30.04 11.82
CA ARG A 46 -20.52 -31.10 10.80
C ARG A 46 -21.89 -31.08 10.13
N GLY A 47 -21.89 -31.13 8.79
CA GLY A 47 -23.10 -31.16 7.98
C GLY A 47 -23.72 -29.79 7.67
N LEU A 48 -23.23 -28.72 8.30
CA LEU A 48 -23.67 -27.35 7.98
C LEU A 48 -22.93 -26.83 6.75
N SER A 49 -23.61 -26.03 5.92
CA SER A 49 -23.00 -25.39 4.75
C SER A 49 -23.66 -24.05 4.43
N GLY A 50 -23.00 -23.25 3.58
CA GLY A 50 -23.55 -21.99 3.08
C GLY A 50 -24.04 -21.06 4.20
N ALA A 51 -25.28 -20.58 4.08
CA ALA A 51 -25.90 -19.68 5.05
C ALA A 51 -26.07 -20.32 6.44
N GLU A 52 -26.41 -21.61 6.51
CA GLU A 52 -26.62 -22.32 7.77
C GLU A 52 -25.33 -22.40 8.59
N LEU A 53 -24.19 -22.64 7.92
CA LEU A 53 -22.88 -22.61 8.56
C LEU A 53 -22.55 -21.19 9.07
N MET A 54 -22.77 -20.16 8.24
CA MET A 54 -22.40 -18.78 8.59
C MET A 54 -23.26 -18.19 9.71
N SER A 55 -24.52 -18.62 9.84
CA SER A 55 -25.42 -18.19 10.91
C SER A 55 -25.20 -18.93 12.24
N ASN A 56 -24.40 -20.00 12.26
CA ASN A 56 -24.15 -20.75 13.48
C ASN A 56 -23.29 -19.93 14.48
N PRO A 57 -23.63 -19.87 15.78
CA PRO A 57 -22.86 -19.11 16.78
C PRO A 57 -21.38 -19.50 16.88
N ASN A 58 -21.03 -20.76 16.59
CA ASN A 58 -19.65 -21.25 16.62
C ASN A 58 -18.84 -20.90 15.37
N PHE A 59 -19.49 -20.39 14.32
CA PHE A 59 -18.80 -20.00 13.08
C PHE A 59 -17.74 -18.92 13.33
N LYS A 60 -17.95 -18.02 14.31
CA LYS A 60 -16.97 -17.00 14.71
C LYS A 60 -15.59 -17.61 15.05
N TYR A 61 -15.57 -18.77 15.69
CA TYR A 61 -14.34 -19.47 16.07
C TYR A 61 -13.67 -20.17 14.89
N TYR A 62 -14.48 -20.75 13.99
CA TYR A 62 -13.99 -21.32 12.75
C TYR A 62 -13.36 -20.25 11.85
N ASP A 63 -14.02 -19.09 11.74
CA ASP A 63 -13.54 -17.94 10.99
C ASP A 63 -12.22 -17.40 11.54
N GLU A 64 -12.17 -17.13 12.85
CA GLU A 64 -10.96 -16.67 13.52
C GLU A 64 -9.80 -17.65 13.34
N TYR A 65 -10.06 -18.95 13.53
CA TYR A 65 -9.07 -20.00 13.32
C TYR A 65 -8.48 -19.94 11.90
N LEU A 66 -9.33 -19.93 10.88
CA LEU A 66 -8.86 -20.01 9.49
C LEU A 66 -8.17 -18.74 9.02
N VAL A 67 -8.57 -17.56 9.49
CA VAL A 67 -7.85 -16.32 9.23
C VAL A 67 -6.42 -16.41 9.79
N GLN A 68 -6.25 -16.88 11.04
CA GLN A 68 -4.92 -17.05 11.62
C GLN A 68 -4.11 -18.13 10.90
N GLN A 69 -4.76 -19.25 10.57
CA GLN A 69 -4.11 -20.39 9.93
C GLN A 69 -3.67 -20.07 8.49
N ALA A 70 -4.44 -19.27 7.75
CA ALA A 70 -4.06 -18.76 6.44
C ALA A 70 -2.74 -17.97 6.49
N LEU A 71 -2.54 -17.15 7.53
CA LEU A 71 -1.29 -16.42 7.74
C LEU A 71 -0.13 -17.35 8.11
N VAL A 72 -0.39 -18.42 8.87
CA VAL A 72 0.63 -19.44 9.17
C VAL A 72 1.07 -20.15 7.89
N TRP A 73 0.13 -20.59 7.06
CA TRP A 73 0.45 -21.21 5.76
C TRP A 73 1.23 -20.25 4.85
N ALA A 74 0.87 -18.97 4.84
CA ALA A 74 1.59 -17.96 4.08
C ALA A 74 3.03 -17.78 4.57
N LYS A 75 3.26 -17.68 5.88
CA LYS A 75 4.61 -17.57 6.46
C LYS A 75 5.50 -18.78 6.12
N LYS A 76 4.89 -19.96 6.06
CA LYS A 76 5.55 -21.22 5.68
C LYS A 76 5.71 -21.40 4.18
N ASP A 77 5.26 -20.44 3.37
CA ASP A 77 5.33 -20.49 1.91
C ASP A 77 4.71 -21.78 1.34
N VAL A 78 3.58 -22.21 1.91
CA VAL A 78 2.86 -23.42 1.47
C VAL A 78 2.41 -23.25 0.02
N ASP A 79 2.45 -24.32 -0.77
CA ASP A 79 2.03 -24.29 -2.19
C ASP A 79 0.53 -23.98 -2.32
N VAL A 80 0.17 -23.16 -3.32
CA VAL A 80 -1.21 -22.70 -3.55
C VAL A 80 -2.19 -23.85 -3.79
N ASP A 81 -1.76 -24.95 -4.43
CA ASP A 81 -2.62 -26.10 -4.69
C ASP A 81 -2.87 -26.92 -3.42
N VAL A 82 -1.92 -26.93 -2.49
CA VAL A 82 -2.08 -27.56 -1.18
C VAL A 82 -3.11 -26.79 -0.34
N VAL A 83 -3.08 -25.45 -0.38
CA VAL A 83 -4.07 -24.65 0.35
C VAL A 83 -5.46 -24.75 -0.29
N LEU A 84 -5.56 -24.82 -1.62
CA LEU A 84 -6.83 -25.09 -2.30
C LEU A 84 -7.45 -26.41 -1.82
N LYS A 85 -6.66 -27.48 -1.72
CA LYS A 85 -7.09 -28.78 -1.18
C LYS A 85 -7.53 -28.69 0.26
N ARG A 86 -6.74 -28.03 1.12
CA ARG A 86 -7.09 -27.85 2.54
C ARG A 86 -8.43 -27.15 2.71
N LEU A 87 -8.76 -26.22 1.83
CA LEU A 87 -10.01 -25.45 1.86
C LEU A 87 -11.15 -26.08 1.03
N GLY A 88 -10.93 -27.28 0.46
CA GLY A 88 -11.90 -27.99 -0.39
C GLY A 88 -12.18 -27.32 -1.74
N LEU A 89 -11.42 -26.29 -2.11
CA LEU A 89 -11.64 -25.47 -3.31
C LEU A 89 -11.14 -26.14 -4.59
N ASP A 90 -10.31 -27.16 -4.49
CA ASP A 90 -9.76 -27.90 -5.63
C ASP A 90 -10.81 -28.76 -6.34
N THR A 91 -11.84 -29.19 -5.61
CA THR A 91 -12.97 -29.96 -6.16
C THR A 91 -13.94 -29.12 -6.99
N MET A 92 -13.80 -27.79 -6.96
CA MET A 92 -14.68 -26.85 -7.65
C MET A 92 -14.01 -26.26 -8.91
N PRO A 93 -14.77 -25.98 -9.98
CA PRO A 93 -14.29 -25.18 -11.10
C PRO A 93 -13.73 -23.84 -10.62
N ALA A 94 -12.59 -23.41 -11.17
CA ALA A 94 -11.92 -22.21 -10.67
C ALA A 94 -12.77 -20.93 -10.78
N ALA A 95 -13.70 -20.87 -11.73
CA ALA A 95 -14.62 -19.76 -11.92
C ALA A 95 -15.65 -19.62 -10.78
N THR A 96 -16.02 -20.71 -10.11
CA THR A 96 -17.05 -20.72 -9.05
C THR A 96 -16.45 -20.69 -7.65
N ARG A 97 -15.13 -20.91 -7.50
CA ARG A 97 -14.43 -20.82 -6.20
C ARG A 97 -14.74 -19.54 -5.43
N PRO A 98 -14.82 -18.34 -6.04
CA PRO A 98 -15.13 -17.11 -5.30
C PRO A 98 -16.47 -17.10 -4.57
N GLU A 99 -17.40 -17.98 -4.93
CA GLU A 99 -18.71 -18.10 -4.30
C GLU A 99 -18.67 -18.99 -3.04
N ALA A 100 -17.60 -19.76 -2.84
CA ALA A 100 -17.44 -20.62 -1.67
C ALA A 100 -17.08 -19.81 -0.41
N VAL A 101 -17.71 -20.15 0.73
CA VAL A 101 -17.43 -19.52 2.04
C VAL A 101 -15.94 -19.61 2.40
N SER A 102 -15.26 -20.70 2.02
CA SER A 102 -13.84 -20.91 2.30
C SER A 102 -12.89 -20.07 1.44
N TYR A 103 -13.36 -19.44 0.36
CA TYR A 103 -12.51 -18.69 -0.56
C TYR A 103 -11.86 -17.47 0.08
N LYS A 104 -12.54 -16.79 1.01
CA LYS A 104 -11.97 -15.63 1.71
C LYS A 104 -10.67 -15.98 2.45
N TYR A 105 -10.56 -17.20 2.98
CA TYR A 105 -9.34 -17.65 3.66
C TYR A 105 -8.21 -17.94 2.67
N TYR A 106 -8.54 -18.40 1.46
CA TYR A 106 -7.55 -18.50 0.38
C TYR A 106 -7.03 -17.11 0.00
N GLU A 107 -7.90 -16.10 -0.10
CA GLU A 107 -7.46 -14.73 -0.38
C GLU A 107 -6.58 -14.15 0.73
N GLU A 108 -6.90 -14.41 2.00
CA GLU A 108 -6.05 -14.00 3.13
C GLU A 108 -4.67 -14.67 3.08
N PHE A 109 -4.64 -15.97 2.77
CA PHE A 109 -3.39 -16.71 2.57
C PHE A 109 -2.56 -16.10 1.43
N VAL A 110 -3.16 -15.84 0.27
CA VAL A 110 -2.45 -15.24 -0.87
C VAL A 110 -1.98 -13.81 -0.55
N ALA A 111 -2.77 -13.03 0.19
CA ALA A 111 -2.35 -11.71 0.68
C ALA A 111 -1.17 -11.79 1.65
N GLY A 112 -1.14 -12.80 2.53
CA GLY A 112 0.00 -13.12 3.40
C GLY A 112 1.24 -13.51 2.60
N LEU A 113 1.10 -14.37 1.58
CA LEU A 113 2.21 -14.76 0.71
C LEU A 113 2.81 -13.55 0.00
N MET A 114 1.97 -12.71 -0.61
CA MET A 114 2.43 -11.50 -1.30
C MET A 114 3.19 -10.57 -0.36
N ARG A 115 2.75 -10.40 0.90
CA ARG A 115 3.47 -9.63 1.92
C ARG A 115 4.84 -10.24 2.20
N SER A 116 4.89 -11.53 2.53
CA SER A 116 6.16 -12.23 2.83
C SER A 116 7.13 -12.20 1.65
N TRP A 117 6.65 -12.39 0.42
CA TRP A 117 7.48 -12.36 -0.78
C TRP A 117 7.99 -10.97 -1.12
N MET A 118 7.27 -9.90 -0.78
CA MET A 118 7.79 -8.54 -0.93
C MET A 118 8.88 -8.26 0.11
N GLU A 119 8.67 -8.64 1.37
CA GLU A 119 9.67 -8.50 2.44
C GLU A 119 10.97 -9.25 2.13
N LYS A 120 10.87 -10.43 1.52
CA LYS A 120 12.01 -11.27 1.11
C LYS A 120 12.58 -10.91 -0.27
N GLU A 121 12.04 -9.89 -0.93
CA GLU A 121 12.39 -9.49 -2.31
C GLU A 121 12.40 -10.67 -3.32
N VAL A 122 11.42 -11.57 -3.21
CA VAL A 122 11.34 -12.76 -4.09
C VAL A 122 11.23 -12.33 -5.56
N PRO A 123 12.04 -12.89 -6.48
CA PRO A 123 11.99 -12.51 -7.89
C PRO A 123 10.61 -12.73 -8.52
N VAL A 124 10.17 -11.83 -9.40
CA VAL A 124 8.84 -11.95 -10.02
C VAL A 124 8.71 -13.20 -10.89
N THR A 125 9.81 -13.72 -11.42
CA THR A 125 9.83 -14.98 -12.19
C THR A 125 9.55 -16.18 -11.30
N GLU A 126 10.10 -16.19 -10.09
CA GLU A 126 9.81 -17.22 -9.09
C GLU A 126 8.36 -17.13 -8.61
N VAL A 127 7.84 -15.93 -8.34
CA VAL A 127 6.42 -15.74 -7.99
C VAL A 127 5.49 -16.21 -9.10
N MET A 128 5.84 -15.97 -10.36
CA MET A 128 5.08 -16.46 -11.52
C MET A 128 5.03 -18.00 -11.52
N ALA A 129 6.14 -18.67 -11.22
CA ALA A 129 6.21 -20.12 -11.11
C ALA A 129 5.43 -20.67 -9.90
N LYS A 130 5.52 -20.02 -8.72
CA LYS A 130 4.74 -20.39 -7.53
C LYS A 130 3.23 -20.31 -7.77
N PHE A 131 2.79 -19.39 -8.63
CA PHE A 131 1.39 -19.31 -9.07
C PHE A 131 1.02 -20.21 -10.26
N LYS A 132 1.94 -21.05 -10.75
CA LYS A 132 1.79 -21.96 -11.91
C LYS A 132 1.54 -21.23 -13.24
N LEU A 133 2.13 -20.06 -13.40
CA LEU A 133 1.92 -19.18 -14.56
C LEU A 133 3.10 -19.17 -15.53
N ASP A 134 4.26 -19.66 -15.12
CA ASP A 134 5.55 -19.56 -15.83
C ASP A 134 5.56 -20.24 -17.20
N LYS A 135 4.69 -21.24 -17.39
CA LYS A 135 4.52 -21.97 -18.66
C LYS A 135 3.38 -21.45 -19.53
N LEU A 136 2.58 -20.51 -19.03
CA LEU A 136 1.41 -19.98 -19.72
C LEU A 136 1.77 -18.71 -20.50
N THR A 137 1.14 -18.54 -21.66
CA THR A 137 1.31 -17.33 -22.49
C THR A 137 -0.02 -16.88 -23.07
N GLY A 138 -0.06 -15.69 -23.67
CA GLY A 138 -1.24 -15.18 -24.38
C GLY A 138 -2.51 -15.19 -23.52
N GLN A 139 -3.62 -15.62 -24.13
CA GLN A 139 -4.93 -15.60 -23.47
C GLN A 139 -5.04 -16.60 -22.32
N GLU A 140 -4.31 -17.72 -22.37
CA GLU A 140 -4.29 -18.72 -21.28
C GLU A 140 -3.73 -18.11 -20.00
N LEU A 141 -2.62 -17.37 -20.10
CA LEU A 141 -2.06 -16.64 -18.96
C LEU A 141 -3.04 -15.59 -18.44
N LEU A 142 -3.63 -14.79 -19.34
CA LEU A 142 -4.51 -13.69 -18.95
C LEU A 142 -5.79 -14.16 -18.26
N ASN A 143 -6.31 -15.33 -18.65
CA ASN A 143 -7.52 -15.92 -18.09
C ASN A 143 -7.25 -16.79 -16.86
N HIS A 144 -5.99 -17.08 -16.54
CA HIS A 144 -5.67 -17.94 -15.40
C HIS A 144 -6.09 -17.26 -14.08
N PRO A 145 -6.81 -17.96 -13.16
CA PRO A 145 -7.31 -17.39 -11.92
C PRO A 145 -6.23 -16.73 -11.05
N ASN A 146 -5.02 -17.29 -11.04
CA ASN A 146 -3.90 -16.76 -10.25
C ASN A 146 -3.22 -15.52 -10.88
N TYR A 147 -3.49 -15.21 -12.15
CA TYR A 147 -2.85 -14.07 -12.82
C TYR A 147 -3.20 -12.74 -12.17
N LYS A 148 -4.39 -12.61 -11.56
CA LYS A 148 -4.77 -11.39 -10.80
C LYS A 148 -3.81 -11.12 -9.64
N TYR A 149 -3.40 -12.17 -8.91
CA TYR A 149 -2.48 -12.05 -7.78
C TYR A 149 -1.06 -11.74 -8.24
N TYR A 150 -0.58 -12.43 -9.29
CA TYR A 150 0.71 -12.14 -9.90
C TYR A 150 0.80 -10.68 -10.37
N LYS A 151 -0.21 -10.22 -11.13
CA LYS A 151 -0.30 -8.84 -11.61
C LYS A 151 -0.29 -7.83 -10.47
N ASN A 152 -0.95 -8.14 -9.34
CA ASN A 152 -0.94 -7.28 -8.16
C ASN A 152 0.45 -7.23 -7.50
N TYR A 153 1.09 -8.38 -7.33
CA TYR A 153 2.44 -8.50 -6.78
C TYR A 153 3.46 -7.66 -7.59
N VAL A 154 3.46 -7.81 -8.91
CA VAL A 154 4.36 -7.03 -9.79
C VAL A 154 4.05 -5.54 -9.71
N LYS A 155 2.78 -5.13 -9.71
CA LYS A 155 2.39 -3.72 -9.57
C LYS A 155 2.87 -3.09 -8.24
N ASN A 156 2.80 -3.83 -7.14
CA ASN A 156 3.26 -3.33 -5.85
C ASN A 156 4.80 -3.17 -5.84
N ASN A 157 5.51 -4.12 -6.43
CA ASN A 157 6.95 -3.98 -6.67
C ASN A 157 7.29 -2.75 -7.53
N LEU A 158 6.58 -2.51 -8.64
CA LEU A 158 6.79 -1.31 -9.47
C LEU A 158 6.64 -0.01 -8.66
N LYS A 159 5.65 0.05 -7.76
CA LYS A 159 5.45 1.22 -6.89
C LYS A 159 6.58 1.38 -5.88
N ALA A 160 6.98 0.30 -5.23
CA ALA A 160 8.10 0.32 -4.28
C ALA A 160 9.40 0.74 -4.98
N TRP A 161 9.72 0.14 -6.13
CA TRP A 161 10.91 0.46 -6.90
C TRP A 161 10.92 1.92 -7.39
N ALA A 162 9.77 2.48 -7.78
CA ALA A 162 9.65 3.89 -8.10
C ALA A 162 9.89 4.79 -6.86
N GLY A 163 9.30 4.44 -5.71
CA GLY A 163 9.51 5.15 -4.45
C GLY A 163 10.96 5.13 -3.95
N ASP A 164 11.65 4.02 -4.19
CA ASP A 164 13.05 3.83 -3.81
C ASP A 164 14.04 4.33 -4.87
N LEU A 165 13.55 5.01 -5.92
CA LEU A 165 14.36 5.57 -7.01
C LEU A 165 15.24 4.51 -7.70
N LYS A 166 14.75 3.27 -7.83
CA LYS A 166 15.46 2.21 -8.55
C LYS A 166 15.57 2.56 -10.04
N SER A 167 16.72 2.23 -10.64
CA SER A 167 16.98 2.54 -12.05
C SER A 167 16.14 1.68 -13.00
N TYR A 168 16.01 2.14 -14.24
CA TYR A 168 15.34 1.38 -15.29
C TYR A 168 15.98 0.00 -15.49
N GLU A 169 17.32 -0.09 -15.45
CA GLU A 169 18.08 -1.34 -15.56
C GLU A 169 17.77 -2.31 -14.42
N TYR A 170 17.65 -1.79 -13.18
CA TYR A 170 17.25 -2.60 -12.03
C TYR A 170 15.87 -3.20 -12.25
N VAL A 171 14.91 -2.43 -12.76
CA VAL A 171 13.55 -2.92 -13.04
C VAL A 171 13.54 -3.95 -14.17
N VAL A 172 14.30 -3.72 -15.25
CA VAL A 172 14.47 -4.70 -16.34
C VAL A 172 14.99 -6.03 -15.80
N GLU A 173 16.00 -5.99 -14.93
CA GLU A 173 16.55 -7.17 -14.27
C GLU A 173 15.52 -7.88 -13.40
N LYS A 174 14.87 -7.15 -12.49
CA LYS A 174 13.92 -7.73 -11.52
C LYS A 174 12.64 -8.24 -12.18
N LEU A 175 12.32 -7.77 -13.39
CA LEU A 175 11.24 -8.32 -14.21
C LEU A 175 11.63 -9.57 -15.00
N GLY A 176 12.89 -10.00 -14.93
CA GLY A 176 13.41 -11.14 -15.69
C GLY A 176 13.59 -10.83 -17.17
N LEU A 177 13.78 -9.56 -17.54
CA LEU A 177 13.84 -9.11 -18.94
C LEU A 177 15.28 -8.90 -19.43
N LYS A 178 16.30 -9.34 -18.66
CA LYS A 178 17.70 -9.34 -19.11
C LYS A 178 17.88 -10.34 -20.26
N GLY A 179 18.42 -9.87 -21.38
CA GLY A 179 18.78 -10.72 -22.53
C GLY A 179 17.90 -10.53 -23.77
N PRO A 180 16.57 -10.75 -23.69
CA PRO A 180 15.67 -10.53 -24.82
C PRO A 180 15.77 -9.10 -25.37
N ARG A 181 15.76 -8.96 -26.70
CA ARG A 181 15.80 -7.66 -27.41
C ARG A 181 14.77 -7.62 -28.54
N GLY A 182 14.36 -6.41 -28.92
CA GLY A 182 13.41 -6.18 -30.01
C GLY A 182 12.12 -6.98 -29.85
N LYS A 183 11.65 -7.63 -30.93
CA LYS A 183 10.40 -8.41 -30.95
C LYS A 183 10.33 -9.54 -29.92
N LEU A 184 11.46 -10.08 -29.48
CA LEU A 184 11.49 -11.13 -28.46
C LEU A 184 11.17 -10.57 -27.07
N LEU A 185 11.65 -9.35 -26.79
CA LEU A 185 11.31 -8.62 -25.56
C LEU A 185 9.82 -8.25 -25.54
N ASP A 186 9.29 -7.76 -26.67
CA ASP A 186 7.89 -7.32 -26.77
C ASP A 186 6.88 -8.44 -26.49
N ARG A 187 7.26 -9.68 -26.79
CA ARG A 187 6.43 -10.89 -26.57
C ARG A 187 6.50 -11.42 -25.14
N HIS A 188 7.44 -10.97 -24.33
CA HIS A 188 7.58 -11.46 -22.96
C HIS A 188 6.41 -10.96 -22.10
N SER A 189 5.78 -11.85 -21.33
CA SER A 189 4.59 -11.54 -20.51
C SER A 189 4.82 -10.38 -19.54
N ASN A 190 6.05 -10.19 -19.07
CA ASN A 190 6.41 -9.09 -18.16
C ASN A 190 6.70 -7.75 -18.84
N PHE A 191 6.84 -7.70 -20.16
CA PHE A 191 7.14 -6.46 -20.87
C PHE A 191 6.05 -5.39 -20.70
N VAL A 192 4.79 -5.81 -20.52
CA VAL A 192 3.68 -4.91 -20.21
C VAL A 192 3.89 -4.13 -18.90
N PHE A 193 4.59 -4.73 -17.93
CA PHE A 193 4.91 -4.07 -16.66
C PHE A 193 6.06 -3.09 -16.81
N LEU A 194 7.08 -3.42 -17.61
CA LEU A 194 8.16 -2.49 -17.94
C LEU A 194 7.64 -1.22 -18.63
N LYS A 195 6.75 -1.37 -19.62
CA LYS A 195 6.08 -0.23 -20.26
C LYS A 195 5.30 0.63 -19.26
N LYS A 196 4.56 -0.02 -18.35
CA LYS A 196 3.83 0.71 -17.30
C LYS A 196 4.76 1.49 -16.39
N PHE A 197 5.88 0.90 -15.98
CA PHE A 197 6.89 1.58 -15.18
C PHE A 197 7.43 2.81 -15.90
N GLY A 198 7.85 2.67 -17.16
CA GLY A 198 8.35 3.81 -17.95
C GLY A 198 7.36 4.97 -18.09
N THR A 199 6.05 4.70 -18.13
CA THR A 199 5.02 5.75 -18.22
C THR A 199 4.54 6.28 -16.87
N HIS A 200 4.64 5.52 -15.78
CA HIS A 200 3.97 5.84 -14.50
C HIS A 200 4.92 5.91 -13.29
N ALA A 201 6.23 5.74 -13.46
CA ALA A 201 7.18 5.72 -12.35
C ALA A 201 7.09 6.97 -11.47
N ASP A 202 7.04 8.17 -12.07
CA ASP A 202 6.93 9.42 -11.31
C ASP A 202 5.66 9.47 -10.47
N LYS A 203 4.51 9.18 -11.07
CA LYS A 203 3.23 9.12 -10.36
C LYS A 203 3.24 8.07 -9.24
N TYR A 204 3.84 6.90 -9.46
CA TYR A 204 3.94 5.87 -8.42
C TYR A 204 4.81 6.33 -7.25
N ARG A 205 5.96 6.94 -7.54
CA ARG A 205 6.85 7.51 -6.52
C ARG A 205 6.12 8.57 -5.71
N GLU A 206 5.54 9.57 -6.37
CA GLU A 206 4.87 10.70 -5.75
C GLU A 206 3.69 10.25 -4.86
N GLN A 207 2.84 9.34 -5.34
CA GLN A 207 1.73 8.80 -4.56
C GLN A 207 2.20 7.99 -3.35
N LEU A 208 3.27 7.21 -3.51
CA LEU A 208 3.83 6.41 -2.42
C LEU A 208 4.47 7.31 -1.36
N TRP A 209 5.25 8.31 -1.78
CA TRP A 209 5.88 9.28 -0.90
C TRP A 209 4.84 10.09 -0.12
N LEU A 210 3.76 10.54 -0.78
CA LEU A 210 2.66 11.21 -0.10
C LEU A 210 1.99 10.30 0.95
N LYS A 211 1.71 9.04 0.60
CA LYS A 211 1.11 8.06 1.52
C LYS A 211 2.01 7.77 2.72
N GLN A 212 3.33 7.82 2.54
CA GLN A 212 4.33 7.62 3.59
C GLN A 212 4.69 8.91 4.32
N SER A 213 4.01 10.02 4.03
CA SER A 213 4.28 11.34 4.61
C SER A 213 5.74 11.78 4.45
N VAL A 214 6.38 11.44 3.32
CA VAL A 214 7.74 11.90 3.00
C VAL A 214 7.71 13.42 2.88
N THR A 215 8.50 14.11 3.70
CA THR A 215 8.52 15.58 3.71
C THR A 215 9.13 16.14 2.42
N SER A 216 8.88 17.42 2.10
CA SER A 216 9.55 18.07 0.95
C SER A 216 11.08 18.01 1.09
N TYR A 217 11.60 18.18 2.31
CA TYR A 217 13.03 18.09 2.58
C TYR A 217 13.58 16.67 2.37
N ASP A 218 12.89 15.63 2.82
CA ASP A 218 13.33 14.25 2.58
C ASP A 218 13.34 13.94 1.08
N ALA A 219 12.34 14.38 0.34
CA ALA A 219 12.30 14.25 -1.12
C ALA A 219 13.46 14.99 -1.78
N TRP A 220 13.76 16.22 -1.35
CA TRP A 220 14.90 17.01 -1.81
C TRP A 220 16.22 16.24 -1.67
N LYS A 221 16.45 15.64 -0.50
CA LYS A 221 17.65 14.82 -0.21
C LYS A 221 17.67 13.52 -1.01
N ARG A 222 16.55 12.80 -1.10
CA ARG A 222 16.43 11.53 -1.84
C ARG A 222 16.69 11.71 -3.33
N LEU A 223 16.19 12.79 -3.92
CA LEU A 223 16.40 13.15 -5.33
C LEU A 223 17.80 13.74 -5.60
N GLY A 224 18.57 14.04 -4.55
CA GLY A 224 19.90 14.60 -4.64
C GLY A 224 19.94 16.01 -5.25
N VAL A 225 18.88 16.80 -5.07
CA VAL A 225 18.76 18.13 -5.69
C VAL A 225 19.83 19.09 -5.18
N ASP A 226 20.24 18.94 -3.91
CA ASP A 226 21.35 19.67 -3.28
C ASP A 226 22.71 19.40 -3.93
N ARG A 227 22.88 18.24 -4.56
CA ARG A 227 24.13 17.86 -5.23
C ARG A 227 24.24 18.43 -6.64
N VAL A 228 23.13 18.91 -7.21
CA VAL A 228 23.13 19.53 -8.52
C VAL A 228 23.64 20.96 -8.41
N ARG A 229 24.62 21.31 -9.27
CA ARG A 229 25.18 22.66 -9.37
C ARG A 229 24.06 23.68 -9.59
N GLU A 230 24.15 24.80 -8.88
CA GLU A 230 23.13 25.85 -8.87
C GLU A 230 22.71 26.30 -10.27
N THR A 231 23.67 26.53 -11.16
CA THR A 231 23.44 26.99 -12.54
C THR A 231 22.63 26.01 -13.39
N MET A 232 22.59 24.73 -13.02
CA MET A 232 21.89 23.67 -13.75
C MET A 232 20.71 23.09 -12.96
N ARG A 233 20.54 23.50 -11.69
CA ARG A 233 19.61 22.86 -10.77
C ARG A 233 18.18 22.89 -11.30
N LYS A 234 17.69 24.08 -11.66
CA LYS A 234 16.31 24.29 -12.10
C LYS A 234 15.93 23.56 -13.40
N SER A 235 16.92 23.23 -14.23
CA SER A 235 16.73 22.46 -15.47
C SER A 235 16.99 20.96 -15.32
N SER A 236 17.36 20.49 -14.12
CA SER A 236 17.66 19.07 -13.88
C SER A 236 16.40 18.25 -13.62
N ASP A 237 16.42 16.98 -14.04
CA ASP A 237 15.32 16.04 -13.80
C ASP A 237 15.02 15.87 -12.30
N SER A 238 16.05 15.88 -11.45
CA SER A 238 15.90 15.84 -9.98
C SER A 238 15.09 17.03 -9.45
N TYR A 239 15.32 18.23 -9.96
CA TYR A 239 14.56 19.41 -9.54
C TYR A 239 13.13 19.39 -10.08
N VAL A 240 12.93 18.95 -11.32
CA VAL A 240 11.59 18.78 -11.91
C VAL A 240 10.76 17.80 -11.08
N ALA A 241 11.33 16.64 -10.73
CA ALA A 241 10.69 15.65 -9.86
C ALA A 241 10.39 16.23 -8.46
N TYR A 242 11.31 16.98 -7.88
CA TYR A 242 11.11 17.65 -6.59
C TYR A 242 9.97 18.66 -6.66
N LYS A 243 9.96 19.53 -7.68
CA LYS A 243 8.92 20.53 -7.88
C LYS A 243 7.53 19.90 -8.04
N ASN A 244 7.43 18.82 -8.82
CA ASN A 244 6.17 18.09 -8.97
C ASN A 244 5.68 17.54 -7.62
N TYR A 245 6.58 16.97 -6.83
CA TYR A 245 6.24 16.42 -5.52
C TYR A 245 5.84 17.51 -4.51
N VAL A 246 6.55 18.64 -4.47
CA VAL A 246 6.16 19.82 -3.66
C VAL A 246 4.76 20.28 -4.02
N ASN A 247 4.46 20.40 -5.32
CA ASN A 247 3.14 20.80 -5.77
C ASN A 247 2.06 19.81 -5.36
N LEU A 248 2.32 18.51 -5.45
CA LEU A 248 1.39 17.48 -5.00
C LEU A 248 1.09 17.59 -3.49
N ILE A 249 2.11 17.79 -2.66
CA ILE A 249 1.95 18.01 -1.21
C ILE A 249 1.13 19.27 -0.95
N ASP A 250 1.50 20.37 -1.59
CA ASP A 250 0.83 21.66 -1.41
C ASP A 250 -0.66 21.57 -1.79
N ASP A 251 -0.95 20.99 -2.95
CA ASP A 251 -2.32 20.78 -3.43
C ASP A 251 -3.12 19.90 -2.48
N TYR A 252 -2.52 18.81 -1.98
CA TYR A 252 -3.16 17.92 -1.01
C TYR A 252 -3.53 18.66 0.27
N ILE A 253 -2.60 19.40 0.89
CA ILE A 253 -2.88 20.12 2.15
C ILE A 253 -3.91 21.24 1.94
N VAL A 254 -3.82 21.95 0.82
CA VAL A 254 -4.80 23.00 0.48
C VAL A 254 -6.18 22.40 0.27
N ASP A 255 -6.29 21.26 -0.42
CA ASP A 255 -7.56 20.56 -0.64
C ASP A 255 -8.16 20.03 0.66
N LEU A 256 -7.36 19.45 1.57
CA LEU A 256 -7.84 19.06 2.90
C LEU A 256 -8.50 20.23 3.64
N LYS A 257 -7.88 21.41 3.61
CA LYS A 257 -8.43 22.58 4.31
C LYS A 257 -9.64 23.17 3.60
N ILE A 258 -9.55 23.40 2.29
CA ILE A 258 -10.55 24.17 1.54
C ILE A 258 -11.75 23.31 1.12
N LYS A 259 -11.50 22.08 0.67
CA LYS A 259 -12.55 21.20 0.14
C LYS A 259 -13.12 20.29 1.23
N GLU A 260 -12.26 19.72 2.07
CA GLU A 260 -12.69 18.76 3.10
C GLU A 260 -12.99 19.42 4.45
N GLY A 261 -12.63 20.69 4.64
CA GLY A 261 -12.91 21.43 5.86
C GLY A 261 -12.08 20.99 7.06
N VAL A 262 -10.92 20.36 6.82
CA VAL A 262 -9.99 19.96 7.89
C VAL A 262 -9.44 21.19 8.59
N LYS A 263 -9.52 21.21 9.92
CA LYS A 263 -8.99 22.28 10.77
C LYS A 263 -7.47 22.27 10.81
N ASP A 264 -6.87 23.45 11.02
CA ASP A 264 -5.41 23.67 11.02
C ASP A 264 -4.64 22.72 11.95
N GLU A 265 -5.18 22.42 13.13
CA GLU A 265 -4.59 21.49 14.11
C GLU A 265 -4.49 20.02 13.62
N ASN A 266 -5.30 19.65 12.61
CA ASN A 266 -5.36 18.32 12.03
C ASN A 266 -4.71 18.25 10.64
N LEU A 267 -4.15 19.36 10.14
CA LEU A 267 -3.45 19.34 8.85
C LEU A 267 -2.08 18.66 9.00
N PRO A 268 -1.70 17.77 8.07
CA PRO A 268 -0.40 17.14 8.11
C PRO A 268 0.71 18.15 7.82
N ARG A 269 1.75 18.18 8.67
CA ARG A 269 2.98 18.95 8.43
C ARG A 269 3.95 18.11 7.61
N LEU A 270 3.98 18.34 6.29
CA LEU A 270 4.87 17.66 5.34
C LEU A 270 6.13 18.50 5.01
N THR A 271 6.51 19.34 5.96
CA THR A 271 7.76 20.12 6.03
C THR A 271 8.63 19.58 7.15
N SER A 272 9.94 19.86 7.09
CA SER A 272 10.87 19.43 8.13
C SER A 272 11.56 20.63 8.76
N ASN A 273 11.82 20.54 10.07
CA ASN A 273 12.66 21.48 10.81
C ASN A 273 14.14 21.43 10.38
N ASP A 274 14.54 20.35 9.72
CA ASP A 274 15.89 20.19 9.17
C ASP A 274 16.02 20.77 7.76
N ALA A 275 14.96 21.41 7.23
CA ALA A 275 14.99 22.01 5.90
C ALA A 275 16.12 23.04 5.79
N SER A 276 16.97 22.87 4.78
CA SER A 276 18.07 23.79 4.54
C SER A 276 17.57 25.11 3.98
N GLU A 277 18.29 26.21 4.26
CA GLU A 277 17.99 27.53 3.69
C GLU A 277 17.83 27.49 2.16
N LEU A 278 18.62 26.64 1.50
CA LEU A 278 18.55 26.45 0.06
C LEU A 278 17.24 25.78 -0.39
N GLU A 279 16.80 24.72 0.30
CA GLU A 279 15.53 24.05 -0.01
C GLU A 279 14.35 25.00 0.23
N LEU A 280 14.34 25.72 1.36
CA LEU A 280 13.30 26.68 1.69
C LEU A 280 13.23 27.83 0.68
N HIS A 281 14.39 28.32 0.21
CA HIS A 281 14.44 29.33 -0.85
C HIS A 281 13.82 28.82 -2.15
N GLU A 282 14.21 27.62 -2.62
CA GLU A 282 13.68 27.04 -3.86
C GLU A 282 12.19 26.71 -3.74
N LYS A 283 11.73 26.23 -2.59
CA LYS A 283 10.32 26.00 -2.30
C LYS A 283 9.50 27.29 -2.32
N THR A 284 10.07 28.38 -1.80
CA THR A 284 9.48 29.71 -1.85
C THR A 284 9.25 30.17 -3.29
N LEU A 285 10.20 29.93 -4.19
CA LEU A 285 10.05 30.23 -5.62
C LEU A 285 8.95 29.37 -6.28
N ILE A 286 8.82 28.11 -5.88
CA ILE A 286 7.72 27.25 -6.34
C ILE A 286 6.36 27.83 -5.89
N TRP A 287 6.26 28.22 -4.62
CA TRP A 287 5.03 28.81 -4.07
C TRP A 287 4.63 30.12 -4.73
N GLU A 288 5.61 30.98 -5.02
CA GLU A 288 5.42 32.19 -5.79
C GLU A 288 4.84 31.89 -7.18
N GLY A 289 5.49 31.00 -7.95
CA GLY A 289 5.07 30.63 -9.29
C GLY A 289 3.67 30.01 -9.34
N MET A 290 3.30 29.23 -8.31
CA MET A 290 1.99 28.61 -8.17
C MET A 290 0.96 29.49 -7.44
N LYS A 291 1.34 30.69 -7.00
CA LYS A 291 0.49 31.62 -6.25
C LYS A 291 -0.19 30.97 -5.04
N ARG A 292 0.55 30.16 -4.28
CA ARG A 292 0.02 29.42 -3.13
C ARG A 292 -0.64 30.34 -2.11
N PRO A 293 -1.72 29.95 -1.41
CA PRO A 293 -2.37 30.82 -0.43
C PRO A 293 -1.41 31.27 0.68
N GLU A 294 -1.52 32.52 1.13
CA GLU A 294 -0.64 33.06 2.19
C GLU A 294 -0.71 32.28 3.50
N TRP A 295 -1.91 31.80 3.87
CA TRP A 295 -2.08 30.97 5.06
C TRP A 295 -1.27 29.67 4.94
N TYR A 296 -1.19 29.10 3.73
CA TYR A 296 -0.48 27.86 3.48
C TYR A 296 1.03 28.06 3.52
N VAL A 297 1.52 29.15 2.93
CA VAL A 297 2.94 29.53 2.99
C VAL A 297 3.37 29.75 4.44
N LYS A 298 2.56 30.45 5.26
CA LYS A 298 2.82 30.58 6.70
C LYS A 298 2.84 29.24 7.41
N PHE A 299 1.84 28.39 7.16
CA PHE A 299 1.74 27.06 7.76
C PHE A 299 2.97 26.19 7.45
N SER A 300 3.42 26.20 6.20
CA SER A 300 4.59 25.42 5.75
C SER A 300 5.92 25.97 6.27
N LEU A 301 6.00 27.26 6.59
CA LEU A 301 7.18 27.88 7.19
C LEU A 301 7.14 27.87 8.73
N GLU A 302 6.13 27.24 9.33
CA GLU A 302 5.89 27.22 10.79
C GLU A 302 5.71 28.62 11.39
N LEU A 303 5.10 29.50 10.61
CA LEU A 303 4.78 30.88 10.98
C LEU A 303 3.30 31.06 11.33
N ASP A 304 2.50 30.00 11.22
CA ASP A 304 1.10 30.00 11.62
C ASP A 304 0.95 30.25 13.14
N GLY A 305 -0.08 31.00 13.53
CA GLY A 305 -0.32 31.37 14.93
C GLY A 305 0.60 32.45 15.53
N LEU A 306 1.70 32.83 14.85
CA LEU A 306 2.59 33.88 15.34
C LEU A 306 2.00 35.28 15.17
N LYS A 307 2.09 36.09 16.24
CA LYS A 307 1.77 37.54 16.21
C LYS A 307 2.93 38.34 15.60
N GLU A 308 2.65 39.55 15.12
CA GLU A 308 3.57 40.36 14.31
C GLU A 308 5.02 40.46 14.84
N ALA A 309 5.19 40.73 16.14
CA ALA A 309 6.53 40.85 16.74
C ALA A 309 7.29 39.51 16.80
N ALA A 310 6.59 38.40 17.01
CA ALA A 310 7.19 37.06 17.01
C ALA A 310 7.43 36.56 15.58
N LEU A 311 6.49 36.85 14.67
CA LEU A 311 6.58 36.54 13.24
C LEU A 311 7.86 37.13 12.63
N LYS A 312 8.13 38.42 12.85
CA LYS A 312 9.33 39.09 12.29
C LYS A 312 10.65 38.59 12.86
N LYS A 313 10.64 37.89 14.01
CA LYS A 313 11.83 37.33 14.66
C LYS A 313 12.06 35.84 14.32
N ALA A 314 11.08 35.17 13.72
CA ALA A 314 11.19 33.77 13.38
C ALA A 314 12.23 33.56 12.27
N ALA A 315 13.01 32.48 12.35
CA ALA A 315 14.09 32.19 11.39
C ALA A 315 13.57 32.15 9.94
N ASN A 316 12.42 31.51 9.73
CA ASN A 316 11.83 31.33 8.40
C ASN A 316 11.10 32.58 7.87
N TYR A 317 11.04 33.68 8.62
CA TYR A 317 10.32 34.88 8.22
C TYR A 317 10.85 35.50 6.93
N GLN A 318 12.17 35.41 6.70
CA GLN A 318 12.82 35.92 5.49
C GLN A 318 12.23 35.33 4.20
N HIS A 319 11.89 34.04 4.21
CA HIS A 319 11.25 33.34 3.09
C HIS A 319 9.82 33.82 2.86
N TYR A 320 9.05 33.99 3.96
CA TYR A 320 7.70 34.53 3.87
C TYR A 320 7.68 35.99 3.37
N LYS A 321 8.63 36.81 3.84
CA LYS A 321 8.81 38.19 3.36
C LYS A 321 9.09 38.22 1.86
N HIS A 322 10.03 37.39 1.40
CA HIS A 322 10.35 37.28 -0.02
C HIS A 322 9.12 36.91 -0.87
N TYR A 323 8.34 35.93 -0.42
CA TYR A 323 7.08 35.55 -1.06
C TYR A 323 6.08 36.71 -1.14
N LEU A 324 5.92 37.50 -0.07
CA LEU A 324 5.03 38.66 -0.05
C LEU A 324 5.49 39.76 -1.01
N ASP A 325 6.79 40.05 -1.03
CA ASP A 325 7.37 41.08 -1.90
C ASP A 325 7.13 40.73 -3.38
N ALA A 326 7.37 39.48 -3.77
CA ALA A 326 7.09 38.99 -5.11
C ALA A 326 5.60 39.07 -5.49
N LYS A 327 4.71 38.68 -4.57
CA LYS A 327 3.25 38.76 -4.78
C LYS A 327 2.76 40.20 -4.97
N ASN A 328 3.35 41.16 -4.25
CA ASN A 328 2.99 42.57 -4.35
C ASN A 328 3.55 43.22 -5.62
N ALA A 329 4.75 42.84 -6.07
CA ALA A 329 5.32 43.31 -7.33
C ALA A 329 4.43 42.98 -8.54
N VAL A 330 3.78 41.80 -8.54
CA VAL A 330 2.84 41.36 -9.59
C VAL A 330 1.49 42.11 -9.55
N LYS A 331 1.14 42.81 -8.46
CA LYS A 331 -0.09 43.63 -8.37
C LYS A 331 0.09 45.04 -8.92
N HIS A 332 1.33 45.47 -9.17
CA HIS A 332 1.69 46.82 -9.62
C HIS A 332 2.21 46.85 -11.06
N THR A 333 2.19 45.72 -11.75
CA THR A 333 2.35 45.56 -13.20
C THR A 333 1.04 45.17 -13.83
#